data_AF-A0A200J751-F1
#
_entry.id   AF-A0A200J751-F1
#
_cell.length_a   1.000
_cell.length_b   1.000
_cell.length_c   1.000
_cell.angle_alpha   90.00
_cell.angle_beta   90.00
_cell.angle_gamma   90.00
#
_symmetry.space_group_name_H-M   'P 1'
#
loop_
_entity.id
_entity.type
_entity.pdbx_description
1 polymer ?
#
loop_
_entity_poly.entity_id
_entity_poly.type
_entity_poly.pdbx_seq_one_letter_code
_entity_poly.pdbx_strand_id
1 'polypeptide(L)'
;MHRKGEEKLKKGKIVLIVLVLIGCVGATIYLKSAGKKEVPKEDVKQQAESTEQEKTKPRAEYKKAPGLLTISMYEMSDEELYQRFGYPSEAGIEELFFDNKDTDKIVALKDGSILSGEMVDNDILVEVSSETDPNALTVREAKELLKSRQEALYQLYEAEITNTSE
;
A
#
# COMPACT_ATOMS: atom_id res chain seq x y z
N MET A 1 48.72 -0.57 -39.68
CA MET A 1 49.61 -0.35 -38.51
C MET A 1 48.99 0.73 -37.64
N HIS A 2 48.77 0.42 -36.35
CA HIS A 2 48.78 1.28 -35.13
C HIS A 2 48.13 2.69 -35.16
N ARG A 3 47.37 3.20 -34.16
CA ARG A 3 46.92 2.89 -32.78
C ARG A 3 45.72 3.83 -32.55
N LYS A 4 44.59 3.38 -31.99
CA LYS A 4 44.21 3.44 -30.56
C LYS A 4 44.55 4.76 -29.84
N GLY A 5 43.51 5.48 -29.44
CA GLY A 5 43.50 6.48 -28.36
C GLY A 5 42.20 7.29 -28.42
N GLU A 6 41.52 7.67 -27.34
CA GLU A 6 41.65 7.46 -25.91
C GLU A 6 40.27 7.82 -25.32
N GLU A 7 39.87 7.08 -24.29
CA GLU A 7 38.65 7.31 -23.52
C GLU A 7 38.69 8.68 -22.82
N LYS A 8 37.60 9.45 -22.90
CA LYS A 8 37.37 10.57 -21.97
C LYS A 8 36.28 10.21 -20.97
N LEU A 9 36.73 9.51 -19.93
CA LEU A 9 36.06 9.34 -18.66
C LEU A 9 35.87 10.73 -18.00
N LYS A 10 34.65 11.29 -18.07
CA LYS A 10 34.29 12.50 -17.30
C LYS A 10 34.21 12.15 -15.81
N LYS A 11 35.31 12.43 -15.11
CA LYS A 11 35.37 12.58 -13.65
C LYS A 11 34.52 13.78 -13.24
N GLY A 12 33.58 13.59 -12.31
CA GLY A 12 32.75 14.70 -11.85
C GLY A 12 31.81 14.37 -10.68
N LYS A 13 32.38 14.26 -9.48
CA LYS A 13 31.75 14.51 -8.17
C LYS A 13 30.70 13.50 -7.68
N ILE A 14 31.21 12.47 -7.00
CA ILE A 14 30.59 11.86 -5.83
C ILE A 14 30.44 12.94 -4.75
N VAL A 15 29.20 13.24 -4.33
CA VAL A 15 28.94 13.89 -3.04
C VAL A 15 28.11 12.94 -2.21
N LEU A 16 28.81 12.34 -1.26
CA LEU A 16 28.37 11.40 -0.25
C LEU A 16 27.66 12.21 0.85
N ILE A 17 26.35 12.02 1.04
CA ILE A 17 25.64 12.50 2.23
C ILE A 17 25.21 11.26 3.02
N VAL A 18 26.05 10.91 4.00
CA VAL A 18 25.78 9.93 5.05
C VAL A 18 25.88 10.67 6.38
N LEU A 19 25.01 10.32 7.32
CA LEU A 19 25.02 10.57 8.77
C LEU A 19 24.28 11.81 9.30
N VAL A 20 23.06 11.58 9.79
CA VAL A 20 22.70 11.99 11.16
C VAL A 20 22.01 10.82 11.87
N LEU A 21 22.81 10.01 12.56
CA LEU A 21 22.38 9.06 13.61
C LEU A 21 22.80 9.66 14.96
N ILE A 22 21.88 10.35 15.63
CA ILE A 22 21.94 10.74 17.06
C ILE A 22 20.47 10.90 17.48
N GLY A 23 19.88 10.26 18.47
CA GLY A 23 20.30 9.28 19.45
C GLY A 23 19.12 9.15 20.43
N CYS A 24 18.68 7.93 20.74
CA CYS A 24 17.78 7.64 21.86
C CYS A 24 18.12 6.26 22.43
N VAL A 25 19.25 6.17 23.14
CA VAL A 25 19.51 5.12 24.12
C VAL A 25 19.61 5.83 25.46
N GLY A 26 18.66 5.58 26.37
CA GLY A 26 18.76 6.11 27.73
C GLY A 26 17.46 6.15 28.51
N ALA A 27 16.87 5.00 28.82
CA ALA A 27 16.05 4.82 30.04
C ALA A 27 16.01 3.33 30.43
N THR A 28 17.17 2.79 30.78
CA THR A 28 17.32 1.55 31.53
C THR A 28 16.83 1.80 32.96
N ILE A 29 15.55 1.57 33.25
CA ILE A 29 15.11 1.49 34.65
C ILE A 29 15.49 0.11 35.19
N TYR A 30 16.52 0.18 36.02
CA TYR A 30 16.92 -0.77 37.04
C TYR A 30 15.73 -1.37 37.81
N LEU A 31 15.54 -2.68 37.74
CA LEU A 31 15.03 -3.45 38.87
C LEU A 31 15.91 -4.69 39.08
N LYS A 32 16.90 -4.51 39.95
CA LYS A 32 17.62 -5.60 40.61
C LYS A 32 17.65 -5.31 42.10
N SER A 33 16.73 -5.92 42.84
CA SER A 33 16.92 -6.18 44.27
C SER A 33 16.69 -7.66 44.52
N ALA A 34 17.75 -8.31 44.98
CA ALA A 34 17.80 -9.70 45.35
C ALA A 34 16.96 -9.99 46.60
N GLY A 35 16.34 -11.17 46.61
CA GLY A 35 15.75 -11.76 47.80
C GLY A 35 15.47 -13.24 47.55
N LYS A 36 16.45 -14.10 47.82
CA LYS A 36 16.25 -15.56 47.93
C LYS A 36 15.28 -15.84 49.08
N LYS A 37 14.28 -16.71 48.86
CA LYS A 37 14.04 -17.95 49.64
C LYS A 37 12.75 -18.65 49.19
N GLU A 38 12.95 -19.90 48.77
CA GLU A 38 12.21 -21.10 49.14
C GLU A 38 10.67 -21.14 49.00
N VAL A 39 10.27 -22.07 48.14
CA VAL A 39 8.92 -22.65 47.97
C VAL A 39 8.41 -23.23 49.30
N PRO A 40 7.13 -23.01 49.63
CA PRO A 40 6.23 -24.15 49.80
C PRO A 40 4.87 -23.96 49.08
N LYS A 41 4.30 -25.11 48.74
CA LYS A 41 2.96 -25.34 48.17
C LYS A 41 1.89 -24.94 49.19
N GLU A 42 0.77 -24.36 48.74
CA GLU A 42 -0.62 -24.72 49.09
C GLU A 42 -1.65 -23.69 48.57
N ASP A 43 -2.70 -24.25 47.97
CA ASP A 43 -4.11 -23.86 48.01
C ASP A 43 -4.62 -22.45 47.63
N VAL A 44 -5.12 -22.40 46.39
CA VAL A 44 -6.48 -21.99 45.99
C VAL A 44 -7.37 -21.39 47.09
N LYS A 45 -7.48 -20.06 47.12
CA LYS A 45 -8.71 -19.24 47.08
C LYS A 45 -8.39 -17.84 47.58
N GLN A 46 -8.59 -16.81 46.76
CA GLN A 46 -9.07 -15.52 47.28
C GLN A 46 -9.72 -14.67 46.18
N GLN A 47 -10.92 -14.24 46.53
CA GLN A 47 -11.80 -13.29 45.87
C GLN A 47 -11.57 -11.92 46.53
N ALA A 48 -11.35 -10.87 45.73
CA ALA A 48 -11.57 -9.44 45.99
C ALA A 48 -10.89 -8.68 44.83
N GLU A 49 -11.58 -8.17 43.81
CA GLU A 49 -12.46 -6.98 43.75
C GLU A 49 -11.70 -5.64 43.83
N SER A 50 -12.06 -4.75 42.88
CA SER A 50 -11.59 -3.38 42.61
C SER A 50 -10.17 -3.27 42.01
N THR A 51 -9.90 -2.61 40.90
CA THR A 51 -10.44 -1.39 40.24
C THR A 51 -9.89 -1.50 38.80
N GLU A 52 -10.60 -1.24 37.71
CA GLU A 52 -10.93 0.08 37.20
C GLU A 52 -11.69 -0.17 35.90
N GLN A 53 -12.96 0.25 35.85
CA GLN A 53 -13.67 0.36 34.59
C GLN A 53 -12.94 1.40 33.74
N GLU A 54 -12.04 0.95 32.88
CA GLU A 54 -11.64 1.73 31.72
C GLU A 54 -12.90 1.92 30.89
N LYS A 55 -13.46 3.13 31.02
CA LYS A 55 -14.54 3.66 30.20
C LYS A 55 -14.01 3.75 28.77
N THR A 56 -13.95 2.59 28.12
CA THR A 56 -13.69 2.45 26.70
C THR A 56 -14.81 3.19 25.99
N LYS A 57 -14.46 4.38 25.51
CA LYS A 57 -15.17 5.10 24.45
C LYS A 57 -15.69 4.05 23.45
N PRO A 58 -16.94 4.08 22.99
CA PRO A 58 -17.45 3.06 22.08
C PRO A 58 -16.49 2.96 20.90
N ARG A 59 -15.84 1.80 20.75
CA ARG A 59 -15.03 1.47 19.58
C ARG A 59 -16.01 1.58 18.42
N ALA A 60 -15.88 2.62 17.62
CA ALA A 60 -16.64 2.72 16.38
C ALA A 60 -16.38 1.41 15.63
N GLU A 61 -17.40 0.58 15.49
CA GLU A 61 -17.28 -0.68 14.76
C GLU A 61 -17.15 -0.30 13.29
N TYR A 62 -15.93 -0.42 12.77
CA TYR A 62 -15.70 -0.24 11.34
C TYR A 62 -16.54 -1.28 10.61
N LYS A 63 -17.43 -0.80 9.74
CA LYS A 63 -18.25 -1.68 8.93
C LYS A 63 -17.38 -2.17 7.78
N LYS A 64 -17.26 -3.49 7.65
CA LYS A 64 -16.85 -4.09 6.38
C LYS A 64 -17.99 -3.86 5.39
N ALA A 65 -17.86 -2.82 4.58
CA ALA A 65 -18.84 -2.46 3.57
C ALA A 65 -18.14 -2.42 2.21
N PRO A 66 -17.80 -3.60 1.66
CA PRO A 66 -17.24 -3.68 0.32
C PRO A 66 -18.19 -3.00 -0.69
N GLY A 67 -17.63 -2.24 -1.62
CA GLY A 67 -18.39 -1.46 -2.61
C GLY A 67 -18.81 -0.06 -2.18
N LEU A 68 -18.59 0.37 -0.92
CA LEU A 68 -18.74 1.79 -0.56
C LEU A 68 -17.59 2.62 -1.15
N LEU A 69 -16.35 2.17 -0.94
CA LEU A 69 -15.13 2.85 -1.36
C LEU A 69 -14.44 2.18 -2.56
N THR A 70 -14.76 0.92 -2.82
CA THR A 70 -14.12 0.13 -3.87
C THR A 70 -15.01 0.00 -5.10
N ILE A 71 -14.37 -0.24 -6.25
CA ILE A 71 -15.04 -0.49 -7.52
C ILE A 71 -14.29 -1.60 -8.27
N SER A 72 -15.05 -2.51 -8.90
CA SER A 72 -14.48 -3.60 -9.70
C SER A 72 -13.88 -3.06 -10.99
N MET A 73 -12.61 -3.35 -11.27
CA MET A 73 -12.00 -2.98 -12.56
C MET A 73 -12.64 -3.72 -13.74
N TYR A 74 -13.15 -4.94 -13.53
CA TYR A 74 -13.83 -5.69 -14.58
C TYR A 74 -15.15 -5.06 -15.03
N GLU A 75 -15.76 -4.26 -14.16
CA GLU A 75 -17.05 -3.60 -14.42
C GLU A 75 -16.89 -2.15 -14.90
N MET A 76 -15.66 -1.61 -14.90
CA MET A 76 -15.39 -0.27 -15.40
C MET A 76 -15.60 -0.18 -16.91
N SER A 77 -16.15 0.94 -17.37
CA SER A 77 -16.17 1.25 -18.79
C SER A 77 -14.77 1.55 -19.32
N ASP A 78 -14.59 1.52 -20.64
CA ASP A 78 -13.32 1.87 -21.27
C ASP A 78 -12.96 3.34 -20.98
N GLU A 79 -13.95 4.23 -20.92
CA GLU A 79 -13.77 5.63 -20.52
C GLU A 79 -13.29 5.75 -19.07
N GLU A 80 -13.88 4.98 -18.14
CA GLU A 80 -13.45 4.99 -16.75
C GLU A 80 -12.02 4.47 -16.58
N LEU A 81 -11.66 3.42 -17.31
CA LEU A 81 -10.29 2.91 -17.32
C LEU A 81 -9.32 3.94 -17.93
N TYR A 82 -9.72 4.59 -19.02
CA TYR A 82 -8.91 5.64 -19.65
C TYR A 82 -8.70 6.85 -18.75
N GLN A 83 -9.72 7.32 -18.04
CA GLN A 83 -9.57 8.44 -17.11
C GLN A 83 -8.60 8.11 -15.95
N ARG A 84 -8.50 6.84 -15.56
CA ARG A 84 -7.64 6.41 -14.45
C ARG A 84 -6.21 6.12 -14.88
N PHE A 85 -6.04 5.45 -16.02
CA PHE A 85 -4.75 4.89 -16.45
C PHE A 85 -4.21 5.52 -17.74
N GLY A 86 -5.01 6.33 -18.42
CA GLY A 86 -4.73 6.83 -19.76
C GLY A 86 -4.65 5.72 -20.79
N TYR A 87 -3.79 5.92 -21.78
CA TYR A 87 -3.39 4.91 -22.75
C TYR A 87 -1.91 4.52 -22.53
N PRO A 88 -1.63 3.56 -21.62
CA PRO A 88 -0.27 3.09 -21.38
C PRO A 88 0.19 2.12 -22.47
N SER A 89 1.45 2.26 -22.90
CA SER A 89 2.13 1.22 -23.70
C SER A 89 2.27 -0.08 -22.89
N GLU A 90 2.62 -1.20 -23.52
CA GLU A 90 2.86 -2.45 -22.78
C GLU A 90 3.90 -2.30 -21.67
N ALA A 91 5.00 -1.59 -21.94
CA ALA A 91 6.01 -1.28 -20.93
C ALA A 91 5.47 -0.32 -19.86
N GLY A 92 4.61 0.63 -20.26
CA GLY A 92 3.92 1.52 -19.33
C GLY A 92 2.97 0.78 -18.38
N ILE A 93 2.32 -0.29 -18.85
CA ILE A 93 1.47 -1.15 -18.01
C ILE A 93 2.32 -1.84 -16.93
N GLU A 94 3.53 -2.29 -17.26
CA GLU A 94 4.43 -2.84 -16.24
C GLU A 94 4.90 -1.77 -15.25
N GLU A 95 5.14 -0.55 -15.73
CA GLU A 95 5.55 0.59 -14.90
C GLU A 95 4.45 1.03 -13.92
N LEU A 96 3.16 0.96 -14.30
CA LEU A 96 2.04 1.29 -13.40
C LEU A 96 2.02 0.47 -12.11
N PHE A 97 2.58 -0.74 -12.12
CA PHE A 97 2.56 -1.67 -11.00
C PHE A 97 3.97 -2.12 -10.57
N PHE A 98 5.00 -1.31 -10.83
CA PHE A 98 6.39 -1.72 -10.66
C PHE A 98 6.77 -2.14 -9.23
N ASP A 99 6.11 -1.55 -8.22
CA ASP A 99 6.33 -1.86 -6.80
C ASP A 99 5.59 -3.13 -6.34
N ASN A 100 4.76 -3.73 -7.19
CA ASN A 100 3.97 -4.91 -6.87
C ASN A 100 4.34 -6.11 -7.72
N LYS A 101 4.31 -7.29 -7.10
CA LYS A 101 4.42 -8.57 -7.81
C LYS A 101 3.09 -8.89 -8.46
N ASP A 102 3.16 -9.64 -9.56
CA ASP A 102 1.99 -10.17 -10.27
C ASP A 102 0.98 -10.93 -9.39
N THR A 103 1.45 -11.52 -8.28
CA THR A 103 0.62 -12.26 -7.32
C THR A 103 -0.01 -11.38 -6.24
N ASP A 104 0.47 -10.15 -6.06
CA ASP A 104 -0.03 -9.25 -5.03
C ASP A 104 -1.47 -8.86 -5.38
N LYS A 105 -2.33 -8.75 -4.36
CA LYS A 105 -3.70 -8.29 -4.55
C LYS A 105 -3.79 -6.79 -4.39
N ILE A 106 -4.59 -6.19 -5.28
CA ILE A 106 -4.91 -4.79 -5.30
C ILE A 106 -6.42 -4.60 -5.40
N VAL A 107 -6.90 -3.43 -5.00
CA VAL A 107 -8.29 -3.03 -5.22
C VAL A 107 -8.35 -1.57 -5.68
N ALA A 108 -9.15 -1.31 -6.70
CA ALA A 108 -9.36 0.05 -7.18
C ALA A 108 -10.36 0.78 -6.26
N LEU A 109 -9.99 1.99 -5.87
CA LEU A 109 -10.83 2.88 -5.09
C LEU A 109 -11.64 3.79 -6.02
N LYS A 110 -12.78 4.26 -5.52
CA LYS A 110 -13.66 5.19 -6.27
C LYS A 110 -13.05 6.57 -6.46
N ASP A 111 -12.04 6.94 -5.67
CA ASP A 111 -11.30 8.19 -5.82
C ASP A 111 -10.25 8.15 -6.95
N GLY A 112 -10.13 7.00 -7.64
CA GLY A 112 -9.20 6.78 -8.75
C GLY A 112 -7.87 6.15 -8.34
N SER A 113 -7.58 6.04 -7.04
CA SER A 113 -6.36 5.39 -6.57
C SER A 113 -6.47 3.86 -6.53
N ILE A 114 -5.32 3.20 -6.38
CA ILE A 114 -5.22 1.76 -6.17
C ILE A 114 -4.66 1.51 -4.78
N LEU A 115 -5.31 0.62 -4.05
CA LEU A 115 -4.86 0.15 -2.76
C LEU A 115 -4.21 -1.23 -2.88
N SER A 116 -3.00 -1.36 -2.34
CA SER A 116 -2.40 -2.65 -1.96
C SER A 116 -2.24 -2.68 -0.44
N GLY A 117 -2.75 -3.73 0.21
CA GLY A 117 -2.80 -3.83 1.67
C GLY A 117 -4.12 -3.35 2.24
N GLU A 118 -4.08 -2.53 3.29
CA GLU A 118 -5.24 -2.15 4.09
C GLU A 118 -5.34 -0.64 4.28
N MET A 119 -6.57 -0.12 4.28
CA MET A 119 -6.88 1.26 4.64
C MET A 119 -8.11 1.34 5.54
N VAL A 120 -8.17 2.42 6.33
CA VAL A 120 -9.31 2.73 7.17
C VAL A 120 -9.74 4.17 6.89
N ASP A 121 -10.98 4.33 6.45
CA ASP A 121 -11.65 5.62 6.38
C ASP A 121 -12.39 5.88 7.70
N ASN A 122 -11.90 6.85 8.47
CA ASN A 122 -12.44 7.20 9.78
C ASN A 122 -13.71 8.07 9.71
N ASP A 123 -13.96 8.73 8.56
CA ASP A 123 -15.11 9.62 8.41
C ASP A 123 -16.39 8.83 8.17
N ILE A 124 -16.30 7.77 7.36
CA ILE A 124 -17.42 6.85 7.13
C ILE A 124 -17.30 5.52 7.88
N LEU A 125 -16.23 5.34 8.66
CA LEU A 125 -15.94 4.16 9.47
C LEU A 125 -15.95 2.87 8.64
N VAL A 126 -15.18 2.86 7.55
CA VAL A 126 -15.04 1.72 6.63
C VAL A 126 -13.58 1.27 6.59
N GLU A 127 -13.38 -0.04 6.69
CA GLU A 127 -12.09 -0.69 6.48
C GLU A 127 -12.12 -1.41 5.12
N VAL A 128 -11.07 -1.21 4.33
CA VAL A 128 -10.85 -1.88 3.04
C VAL A 128 -9.52 -2.62 3.10
N SER A 129 -9.52 -3.87 2.64
CA SER A 129 -8.33 -4.72 2.59
C SER A 129 -8.30 -5.40 1.22
N SER A 130 -7.23 -5.21 0.45
CA SER A 130 -7.08 -5.83 -0.87
C SER A 130 -7.05 -7.36 -0.79
N GLU A 131 -6.77 -7.94 0.38
CA GLU A 131 -6.78 -9.39 0.57
C GLU A 131 -8.20 -9.98 0.64
N THR A 132 -9.16 -9.19 1.15
CA THR A 132 -10.52 -9.68 1.48
C THR A 132 -11.64 -8.94 0.78
N ASP A 133 -11.38 -7.81 0.12
CA ASP A 133 -12.38 -7.08 -0.66
C ASP A 133 -12.80 -7.90 -1.90
N PRO A 134 -14.11 -8.03 -2.17
CA PRO A 134 -14.61 -8.81 -3.30
C PRO A 134 -14.29 -8.21 -4.67
N ASN A 135 -13.96 -6.92 -4.74
CA ASN A 135 -13.52 -6.26 -5.98
C ASN A 135 -12.01 -6.35 -6.19
N ALA A 136 -11.27 -6.96 -5.25
CA ALA A 136 -9.85 -7.10 -5.37
C ALA A 136 -9.48 -8.13 -6.45
N LEU A 137 -8.37 -7.88 -7.12
CA LEU A 137 -7.78 -8.74 -8.14
C LEU A 137 -6.26 -8.74 -8.00
N THR A 138 -5.60 -9.72 -8.60
CA THR A 138 -4.14 -9.76 -8.65
C THR A 138 -3.59 -8.72 -9.62
N VAL A 139 -2.39 -8.23 -9.37
CA VAL A 139 -1.71 -7.31 -10.30
C VAL A 139 -1.61 -7.88 -11.71
N ARG A 140 -1.38 -9.20 -11.84
CA ARG A 140 -1.41 -9.86 -13.15
C ARG A 140 -2.75 -9.68 -13.87
N GLU A 141 -3.85 -9.93 -13.17
CA GLU A 141 -5.20 -9.75 -13.73
C GLU A 141 -5.45 -8.29 -14.13
N ALA A 142 -4.94 -7.32 -13.36
CA ALA A 142 -5.02 -5.90 -13.69
C ALA A 142 -4.30 -5.57 -15.00
N LYS A 143 -3.05 -6.05 -15.14
CA LYS A 143 -2.23 -5.87 -16.34
C LYS A 143 -2.87 -6.53 -17.54
N GLU A 144 -3.37 -7.76 -17.39
CA GLU A 144 -4.07 -8.50 -18.45
C GLU A 144 -5.35 -7.77 -18.89
N LEU A 145 -6.11 -7.22 -17.95
CA LEU A 145 -7.30 -6.42 -18.25
C LEU A 145 -6.94 -5.18 -19.08
N LEU A 146 -5.96 -4.38 -18.63
CA LEU A 146 -5.53 -3.19 -19.38
C LEU A 146 -4.98 -3.54 -20.77
N LYS A 147 -4.21 -4.63 -20.90
CA LYS A 147 -3.74 -5.16 -22.19
C LYS A 147 -4.91 -5.58 -23.08
N SER A 148 -5.94 -6.22 -22.53
CA SER A 148 -7.12 -6.64 -23.29
C SER A 148 -7.97 -5.47 -23.81
N ARG A 149 -7.89 -4.30 -23.15
CA ARG A 149 -8.63 -3.09 -23.50
C ARG A 149 -7.80 -2.07 -24.30
N GLN A 150 -6.57 -2.38 -24.67
CA GLN A 150 -5.63 -1.43 -25.27
C GLN A 150 -6.18 -0.69 -26.50
N GLU A 151 -6.86 -1.40 -27.40
CA GLU A 151 -7.44 -0.82 -28.62
C GLU A 151 -8.53 0.22 -28.29
N ALA A 152 -9.40 -0.08 -27.33
CA ALA A 152 -10.44 0.87 -26.91
C ALA A 152 -9.83 2.10 -26.23
N LEU A 153 -8.83 1.91 -25.37
CA LEU A 153 -8.10 3.00 -24.72
C LEU A 153 -7.36 3.88 -25.75
N TYR A 154 -6.81 3.28 -26.81
CA TYR A 154 -6.16 4.03 -27.89
C TYR A 154 -7.15 4.91 -28.66
N GLN A 155 -8.35 4.41 -28.95
CA GLN A 155 -9.39 5.19 -29.63
C GLN A 155 -9.84 6.41 -28.81
N LEU A 156 -9.93 6.26 -27.48
CA LEU A 156 -10.24 7.37 -26.58
C LEU A 156 -9.11 8.41 -26.55
N TYR A 157 -7.86 7.96 -26.55
CA TYR A 157 -6.69 8.84 -26.67
C TYR A 157 -6.70 9.65 -27.97
N GLU A 158 -6.93 9.00 -29.12
CA GLU A 158 -7.01 9.67 -30.43
C GLU A 158 -8.18 10.68 -30.49
N ALA A 159 -9.32 10.36 -29.86
CA ALA A 159 -10.44 11.29 -29.76
C ALA A 159 -10.13 12.51 -28.89
N GLU A 160 -9.37 12.34 -27.80
CA GLU A 160 -8.98 13.46 -26.93
C GLU A 160 -8.01 14.42 -27.62
N ILE A 161 -7.01 13.90 -28.35
CA ILE A 161 -6.02 14.74 -29.06
C ILE A 161 -6.65 15.48 -30.25
N THR A 162 -7.64 14.89 -30.92
CA THR A 162 -8.32 15.52 -32.06
C THR A 162 -9.23 16.65 -31.60
N ASN A 163 -10.01 16.44 -30.53
CA ASN A 163 -10.90 17.46 -29.96
C ASN A 163 -10.17 18.65 -29.31
N THR A 164 -8.91 18.49 -28.90
CA THR A 164 -8.09 19.56 -28.32
C THR A 164 -7.35 20.41 -29.36
N SER A 165 -7.45 20.06 -30.64
CA SER A 165 -6.74 20.71 -31.75
C SER A 165 -7.57 21.73 -32.55
N GLU A 166 -8.85 21.91 -32.21
CA GLU A 166 -9.78 22.90 -32.78
C GLU A 166 -9.87 24.19 -31.95
#